data_AF-A0A9E3I4R3-F1
#
_entry.id   AF-A0A9E3I4R3-F1
#
_cell.length_a   1.000
_cell.length_b   1.000
_cell.length_c   1.000
_cell.angle_alpha   90.00
_cell.angle_beta   90.00
_cell.angle_gamma   90.00
#
_symmetry.space_group_name_H-M   'P 1'
#
loop_
_entity.id
_entity.type
_entity.pdbx_description
1 polymer ?
#
loop_
_entity_poly.entity_id
_entity_poly.type
_entity_poly.pdbx_seq_one_letter_code
_entity_poly.pdbx_strand_id
1 'polypeptide(L)'
;MILPRFIKKFLAILRGGVSPVFIFLSVMLGFSFGLMPGFSGFHTVIIILVLVLNVHAGLFLLSAGIGKTLCFAAAPVLYHTGAWIQTYLSFLLRLLASVPVIAMTNFSRYSVAGAVILGPVLGAIAGLLMARSVISFRRMLLKFEDGSDKFKKWYSNRWVRILDRLLIGKRTKDAKSLFTAKTRYVRKAGVALAVLLLAASAIATTLIKDSTIKDYASAAMTRANGAEVSLDDLGLSVLTGAVSVSGIDVTDPENPNNNQLTIDKVAADASVYNLLLGRVVMEKVEVSNVKFNQKRSAPGKVDETTTKQEPAVFDPCNFKVDPADLTKLQTYLKDAKALKEKLRKLRQWLPKKDAEKTATQPKQVPQKYLDYLKAQAVMPATPRILAKKVILNNVQIPSPTFGNSKVLLTNLSDAPRAAKLPVTFDIKSLDTSAFITVTIDYGSKDRVPKLSGSFGGFDMAKIQSSLSENAGLIFASGTASGQFNGIATNELVDITADIAISNLQAKGQGKGVLGLGSKTTSEAFGVLTDLKTTIRIVGPPSEPRLLFDVKQLTDELKKALVKAGKDRLIKEIDDQLGKQLDGKVGDKVPDEIKDILKPKKIIEGLKGLLGGKKDEGDK
;
A
#
# COMPACT_ATOMS: atom_id res chain seq x y z
N MET A 1 18.57 -16.08 -63.66
CA MET A 1 18.14 -15.27 -62.50
C MET A 1 17.82 -16.19 -61.32
N ILE A 2 18.63 -16.17 -60.25
CA ILE A 2 18.44 -17.07 -59.11
C ILE A 2 17.36 -16.49 -58.21
N LEU A 3 16.25 -17.21 -58.04
CA LEU A 3 15.15 -16.80 -57.17
C LEU A 3 15.68 -16.52 -55.73
N PRO A 4 15.32 -15.40 -55.09
CA PRO A 4 15.72 -15.08 -53.72
C PRO A 4 15.45 -16.25 -52.76
N ARG A 5 16.34 -16.46 -51.79
CA ARG A 5 16.27 -17.60 -50.84
C ARG A 5 14.91 -17.71 -50.13
N PHE A 6 14.27 -16.59 -49.83
CA PHE A 6 12.95 -16.56 -49.20
C PHE A 6 11.85 -17.12 -50.12
N ILE A 7 11.84 -16.74 -51.40
CA ILE A 7 10.84 -17.22 -52.37
C ILE A 7 11.01 -18.73 -52.60
N LYS A 8 12.25 -19.22 -52.69
CA LYS A 8 12.53 -20.67 -52.77
C LYS A 8 11.97 -21.44 -51.56
N LYS A 9 12.14 -20.93 -50.35
CA LYS A 9 11.59 -21.54 -49.13
C LYS A 9 10.06 -21.54 -49.13
N PHE A 10 9.42 -20.48 -49.63
CA PHE A 10 7.97 -20.41 -49.73
C PHE A 10 7.41 -21.41 -50.75
N LEU A 11 8.03 -21.52 -51.94
CA LEU A 11 7.63 -22.51 -52.95
C LEU A 11 7.83 -23.96 -52.50
N ALA A 12 8.83 -24.21 -51.64
CA ALA A 12 9.02 -25.53 -51.03
C ALA A 12 7.83 -25.95 -50.16
N ILE A 13 7.08 -25.01 -49.58
CA ILE A 13 5.81 -25.29 -48.88
C ILE A 13 4.82 -25.91 -49.85
N LEU A 14 4.66 -25.35 -51.06
CA LEU A 14 3.70 -25.87 -52.04
C LEU A 14 4.03 -27.30 -52.51
N ARG A 15 5.30 -27.70 -52.45
CA ARG A 15 5.81 -29.01 -52.90
C ARG A 15 5.97 -30.07 -51.81
N GLY A 16 5.32 -29.89 -50.66
CA GLY A 16 5.33 -30.90 -49.58
C GLY A 16 6.47 -30.76 -48.56
N GLY A 17 7.24 -29.67 -48.59
CA GLY A 17 8.28 -29.42 -47.59
C GLY A 17 7.76 -29.19 -46.16
N VAL A 18 6.47 -28.90 -46.00
CA VAL A 18 5.81 -28.67 -44.69
C VAL A 18 4.45 -29.38 -44.66
N SER A 19 4.14 -30.10 -43.58
CA SER A 19 2.82 -30.73 -43.41
C SER A 19 1.70 -29.67 -43.33
N PRO A 20 0.50 -29.91 -43.89
CA PRO A 20 -0.62 -28.98 -43.79
C PRO A 20 -0.99 -28.59 -42.34
N VAL A 21 -0.79 -29.49 -41.38
CA VAL A 21 -1.02 -29.20 -39.95
C VAL A 21 -0.05 -28.12 -39.43
N PHE A 22 1.22 -28.17 -39.84
CA PHE A 22 2.19 -27.13 -39.47
C PHE A 22 1.99 -25.83 -40.24
N ILE A 23 1.44 -25.88 -41.45
CA ILE A 23 0.97 -24.67 -42.17
C ILE A 23 -0.14 -24.01 -41.36
N PHE A 24 -1.15 -24.76 -40.95
CA PHE A 24 -2.23 -24.29 -40.09
C PHE A 24 -1.70 -23.66 -38.80
N LEU A 25 -0.88 -24.39 -38.03
CA LEU A 25 -0.33 -23.89 -36.76
C LEU A 25 0.53 -22.63 -36.93
N SER A 26 1.34 -22.56 -38.00
CA SER A 26 2.18 -21.39 -38.28
C SER A 26 1.34 -20.14 -38.54
N VAL A 27 0.27 -20.29 -39.34
CA VAL A 27 -0.64 -19.18 -39.67
C VAL A 27 -1.47 -18.78 -38.45
N MET A 28 -2.00 -19.76 -37.70
CA MET A 28 -2.79 -19.49 -36.50
C MET A 28 -2.00 -18.72 -35.44
N LEU A 29 -0.78 -19.16 -35.13
CA LEU A 29 0.10 -18.48 -34.18
C LEU A 29 0.55 -17.12 -34.70
N GLY A 30 0.83 -16.99 -36.01
CA GLY A 30 1.23 -15.72 -36.60
C GLY A 30 0.11 -14.68 -36.53
N PHE A 31 -1.11 -15.02 -36.94
CA PHE A 31 -2.26 -14.13 -36.77
C PHE A 31 -2.52 -13.78 -35.30
N SER A 32 -2.43 -14.76 -34.40
CA SER A 32 -2.60 -14.51 -32.95
C SER A 32 -1.54 -13.54 -32.41
N PHE A 33 -0.31 -13.63 -32.88
CA PHE A 33 0.78 -12.71 -32.53
C PHE A 33 0.58 -11.32 -33.14
N GLY A 34 0.24 -11.26 -34.43
CA GLY A 34 0.10 -10.01 -35.17
C GLY A 34 -1.11 -9.17 -34.74
N LEU A 35 -2.23 -9.83 -34.45
CA LEU A 35 -3.50 -9.15 -34.15
C LEU A 35 -3.47 -8.39 -32.82
N MET A 36 -2.57 -8.76 -31.90
CA MET A 36 -2.46 -8.08 -30.61
C MET A 36 -1.78 -6.71 -30.74
N PRO A 37 -2.37 -5.64 -30.17
CA PRO A 37 -1.75 -4.33 -30.14
C PRO A 37 -0.63 -4.26 -29.08
N GLY A 38 0.47 -3.58 -29.42
CA GLY A 38 1.66 -3.49 -28.57
C GLY A 38 2.40 -4.83 -28.39
N PHE A 39 3.15 -4.94 -27.29
CA PHE A 39 3.76 -6.18 -26.82
C PHE A 39 3.15 -6.56 -25.47
N SER A 40 2.96 -7.85 -25.22
CA SER A 40 2.30 -8.37 -24.02
C SER A 40 2.88 -9.72 -23.62
N GLY A 41 2.57 -10.18 -22.41
CA GLY A 41 2.96 -11.53 -21.94
C GLY A 41 2.56 -12.65 -22.90
N PHE A 42 1.42 -12.53 -23.56
CA PHE A 42 0.97 -13.47 -24.59
C PHE A 42 1.92 -13.59 -25.78
N HIS A 43 2.59 -12.51 -26.19
CA HIS A 43 3.59 -12.57 -27.27
C HIS A 43 4.76 -13.46 -26.87
N THR A 44 5.22 -13.34 -25.62
CA THR A 44 6.28 -14.19 -25.05
C THR A 44 5.88 -15.66 -25.10
N VAL A 45 4.64 -15.99 -24.70
CA VAL A 45 4.12 -17.37 -24.76
C VAL A 45 4.07 -17.88 -26.20
N ILE A 46 3.58 -17.07 -27.15
CA ILE A 46 3.54 -17.45 -28.57
C ILE A 46 4.95 -17.67 -29.13
N ILE A 47 5.93 -16.85 -28.77
CA ILE A 47 7.33 -17.03 -29.20
C ILE A 47 7.86 -18.37 -28.68
N ILE A 48 7.65 -18.69 -27.40
CA ILE A 48 8.06 -19.98 -26.83
C ILE A 48 7.38 -21.14 -27.57
N LEU A 49 6.08 -21.04 -27.85
CA LEU A 49 5.36 -22.05 -28.64
C LEU A 49 5.94 -22.18 -30.06
N VAL A 50 6.28 -21.08 -30.73
CA VAL A 50 6.90 -21.09 -32.07
C VAL A 50 8.28 -21.73 -32.06
N LEU A 51 9.05 -21.55 -30.98
CA LEU A 51 10.34 -22.21 -30.81
C LEU A 51 10.17 -23.71 -30.59
N VAL A 52 9.27 -24.11 -29.68
CA VAL A 52 9.07 -25.51 -29.28
C VAL A 52 8.36 -26.33 -30.35
N LEU A 53 7.35 -25.76 -31.01
CA LEU A 53 6.58 -26.43 -32.05
C LEU A 53 7.31 -26.43 -33.39
N ASN A 54 7.08 -27.44 -34.21
CA ASN A 54 7.67 -27.53 -35.55
C ASN A 54 6.95 -26.63 -36.58
N VAL A 55 6.83 -25.35 -36.27
CA VAL A 55 6.18 -24.36 -37.14
C VAL A 55 7.16 -23.74 -38.14
N HIS A 56 6.63 -23.32 -39.29
CA HIS A 56 7.40 -22.69 -40.34
C HIS A 56 7.55 -21.19 -40.05
N ALA A 57 8.73 -20.78 -39.57
CA ALA A 57 9.02 -19.40 -39.16
C ALA A 57 8.68 -18.33 -40.21
N GLY A 58 8.98 -18.57 -41.49
CA GLY A 58 8.64 -17.61 -42.55
C GLY A 58 7.13 -17.42 -42.75
N LEU A 59 6.35 -18.47 -42.51
CA LEU A 59 4.89 -18.40 -42.64
C LEU A 59 4.27 -17.76 -41.40
N PHE A 60 4.82 -18.05 -40.22
CA PHE A 60 4.51 -17.36 -38.97
C PHE A 60 4.75 -15.85 -39.08
N LEU A 61 5.94 -15.41 -39.54
CA LEU A 61 6.25 -13.98 -39.66
C LEU A 61 5.37 -13.27 -40.69
N LEU A 62 5.10 -13.92 -41.84
CA LEU A 62 4.23 -13.35 -42.87
C LEU A 62 2.79 -13.20 -42.35
N SER A 63 2.24 -14.23 -41.71
CA SER A 63 0.91 -14.16 -41.11
C SER A 63 0.85 -13.21 -39.90
N ALA A 64 1.93 -13.04 -39.14
CA ALA A 64 2.05 -12.01 -38.11
C ALA A 64 2.04 -10.60 -38.69
N GLY A 65 2.72 -10.38 -39.82
CA GLY A 65 2.63 -9.11 -40.55
C GLY A 65 1.19 -8.80 -40.99
N ILE A 66 0.50 -9.78 -41.58
CA ILE A 66 -0.92 -9.65 -41.97
C ILE A 66 -1.83 -9.45 -40.74
N GLY A 67 -1.60 -10.19 -39.67
CA GLY A 67 -2.31 -10.00 -38.41
C GLY A 67 -2.11 -8.59 -37.86
N LYS A 68 -0.91 -8.02 -38.03
CA LYS A 68 -0.61 -6.66 -37.57
C LYS A 68 -1.27 -5.58 -38.40
N THR A 69 -1.30 -5.74 -39.73
CA THR A 69 -2.07 -4.82 -40.58
C THR A 69 -3.56 -4.90 -40.23
N LEU A 70 -4.08 -6.11 -39.97
CA LEU A 70 -5.46 -6.30 -39.52
C LEU A 70 -5.70 -5.71 -38.13
N CYS A 71 -4.74 -5.77 -37.20
CA CYS A 71 -4.83 -5.13 -35.88
C CYS A 71 -5.12 -3.64 -36.00
N PHE A 72 -4.42 -2.97 -36.92
CA PHE A 72 -4.63 -1.55 -37.17
C PHE A 72 -5.94 -1.31 -37.92
N ALA A 73 -6.26 -2.09 -38.95
CA ALA A 73 -7.47 -1.89 -39.77
C ALA A 73 -8.78 -2.27 -39.05
N ALA A 74 -8.73 -3.16 -38.06
CA ALA A 74 -9.88 -3.66 -37.32
C ALA A 74 -9.94 -3.13 -35.87
N ALA A 75 -9.32 -1.97 -35.60
CA ALA A 75 -9.25 -1.42 -34.24
C ALA A 75 -10.63 -1.26 -33.54
N PRO A 76 -11.69 -0.76 -34.21
CA PRO A 76 -13.02 -0.71 -33.61
C PRO A 76 -13.60 -2.09 -33.29
N VAL A 77 -13.39 -3.06 -34.18
CA VAL A 77 -13.87 -4.44 -33.98
C VAL A 77 -13.20 -5.08 -32.76
N LEU A 78 -11.88 -4.92 -32.65
CA LEU A 78 -11.12 -5.41 -31.48
C LEU A 78 -11.59 -4.74 -30.19
N TYR A 79 -11.85 -3.44 -30.21
CA TYR A 79 -12.39 -2.71 -29.06
C TYR A 79 -13.78 -3.22 -28.64
N HIS A 80 -14.75 -3.27 -29.56
CA HIS A 80 -16.12 -3.70 -29.22
C HIS A 80 -16.17 -5.15 -28.77
N THR A 81 -15.41 -6.02 -29.44
CA THR A 81 -15.28 -7.42 -29.03
C THR A 81 -14.63 -7.51 -27.66
N GLY A 82 -13.59 -6.73 -27.40
CA GLY A 82 -12.97 -6.62 -26.08
C GLY A 82 -13.92 -6.17 -24.99
N ALA A 83 -14.73 -5.16 -25.25
CA ALA A 83 -15.75 -4.66 -24.32
C ALA A 83 -16.81 -5.72 -24.01
N TRP A 84 -17.23 -6.47 -25.04
CA TRP A 84 -18.11 -7.62 -24.88
C TRP A 84 -17.47 -8.72 -24.02
N ILE A 85 -16.21 -9.11 -24.30
CA ILE A 85 -15.47 -10.12 -23.52
C ILE A 85 -15.33 -9.68 -22.07
N GLN A 86 -15.00 -8.42 -21.81
CA GLN A 86 -14.89 -7.92 -20.44
C GLN A 86 -16.22 -7.92 -19.69
N THR A 87 -17.34 -7.78 -20.39
CA THR A 87 -18.67 -7.81 -19.78
C THR A 87 -19.13 -9.24 -19.50
N TYR A 88 -19.05 -10.13 -20.49
CA TYR A 88 -19.64 -11.48 -20.42
C TYR A 88 -18.65 -12.60 -20.10
N LEU A 89 -17.36 -12.41 -20.42
CA LEU A 89 -16.30 -13.41 -20.29
C LEU A 89 -15.18 -12.96 -19.34
N SER A 90 -15.50 -12.06 -18.40
CA SER A 90 -14.53 -11.52 -17.42
C SER A 90 -13.82 -12.62 -16.61
N PHE A 91 -14.50 -13.74 -16.36
CA PHE A 91 -13.92 -14.92 -15.72
C PHE A 91 -12.69 -15.46 -16.46
N LEU A 92 -12.75 -15.60 -17.79
CA LEU A 92 -11.64 -16.10 -18.59
C LEU A 92 -10.43 -15.16 -18.52
N LEU A 93 -10.67 -13.85 -18.58
CA LEU A 93 -9.61 -12.84 -18.43
C LEU A 93 -8.99 -12.89 -17.04
N ARG A 94 -9.77 -13.16 -15.98
CA ARG A 94 -9.24 -13.33 -14.62
C ARG A 94 -8.38 -14.59 -14.49
N LEU A 95 -8.77 -15.70 -15.11
CA LEU A 95 -7.97 -16.92 -15.16
C LEU A 95 -6.64 -16.71 -15.91
N LEU A 96 -6.69 -16.01 -17.04
CA LEU A 96 -5.49 -15.68 -17.81
C LEU A 96 -4.59 -14.72 -17.03
N ALA A 97 -5.17 -13.74 -16.34
CA ALA A 97 -4.46 -12.79 -15.51
C ALA A 97 -3.90 -13.39 -14.21
N SER A 98 -4.26 -14.63 -13.83
CA SER A 98 -3.61 -15.33 -12.72
C SER A 98 -2.40 -16.16 -13.15
N VAL A 99 -2.18 -16.37 -14.45
CA VAL A 99 -1.02 -17.12 -14.93
C VAL A 99 0.20 -16.18 -15.00
N PRO A 100 1.34 -16.53 -14.37
CA PRO A 100 2.58 -15.75 -14.49
C PRO A 100 2.97 -15.50 -15.95
N VAL A 101 3.65 -14.38 -16.22
CA VAL A 101 3.98 -13.89 -17.58
C VAL A 101 2.74 -13.44 -18.37
N ILE A 102 1.68 -14.25 -18.45
CA ILE A 102 0.42 -13.88 -19.12
C ILE A 102 -0.23 -12.68 -18.44
N ALA A 103 -0.16 -12.58 -17.11
CA ALA A 103 -0.65 -11.46 -16.34
C ALA A 103 -0.01 -10.10 -16.68
N MET A 104 1.21 -10.10 -17.25
CA MET A 104 1.82 -8.87 -17.81
C MET A 104 1.06 -8.38 -19.06
N THR A 105 0.14 -9.18 -19.59
CA THR A 105 -0.79 -8.74 -20.64
C THR A 105 -1.77 -7.75 -20.04
N ASN A 106 -1.80 -6.56 -20.64
CA ASN A 106 -2.69 -5.50 -20.21
C ASN A 106 -4.14 -5.76 -20.66
N PHE A 107 -4.82 -6.71 -20.00
CA PHE A 107 -6.21 -7.09 -20.30
C PHE A 107 -7.20 -5.97 -20.04
N SER A 108 -6.82 -4.89 -19.33
CA SER A 108 -7.68 -3.72 -19.20
C SER A 108 -7.92 -3.06 -20.55
N ARG A 109 -6.98 -3.14 -21.50
CA ARG A 109 -7.18 -2.65 -22.87
C ARG A 109 -8.17 -3.55 -23.59
N TYR A 110 -9.30 -2.98 -24.01
CA TYR A 110 -10.34 -3.72 -24.71
C TYR A 110 -9.80 -4.38 -25.98
N SER A 111 -9.03 -3.65 -26.78
CA SER A 111 -8.42 -4.17 -28.02
C SER A 111 -7.53 -5.40 -27.79
N VAL A 112 -6.79 -5.46 -26.68
CA VAL A 112 -5.95 -6.62 -26.29
C VAL A 112 -6.84 -7.79 -25.89
N ALA A 113 -7.85 -7.56 -25.05
CA ALA A 113 -8.80 -8.61 -24.66
C ALA A 113 -9.53 -9.19 -25.89
N GLY A 114 -9.94 -8.34 -26.83
CA GLY A 114 -10.51 -8.71 -28.12
C GLY A 114 -9.56 -9.55 -28.96
N ALA A 115 -8.32 -9.11 -29.12
CA ALA A 115 -7.31 -9.78 -29.94
C ALA A 115 -6.88 -11.14 -29.37
N VAL A 116 -6.86 -11.32 -28.05
CA VAL A 116 -6.54 -12.62 -27.42
C VAL A 116 -7.54 -13.71 -27.79
N ILE A 117 -8.80 -13.35 -28.01
CA ILE A 117 -9.84 -14.31 -28.42
C ILE A 117 -9.96 -14.38 -29.94
N LEU A 118 -10.03 -13.23 -30.62
CA LEU A 118 -10.18 -13.18 -32.08
C LEU A 118 -8.93 -13.66 -32.83
N GLY A 119 -7.74 -13.48 -32.27
CA GLY A 119 -6.47 -13.86 -32.89
C GLY A 119 -6.41 -15.34 -33.22
N PRO A 120 -6.61 -16.25 -32.26
CA PRO A 120 -6.68 -17.68 -32.50
C PRO A 120 -7.82 -18.08 -33.45
N VAL A 121 -8.99 -17.46 -33.34
CA VAL A 121 -10.16 -17.77 -34.20
C VAL A 121 -9.89 -17.39 -35.66
N LEU A 122 -9.52 -16.14 -35.91
CA LEU A 122 -9.20 -15.66 -37.26
C LEU A 122 -7.98 -16.36 -37.83
N GLY A 123 -6.98 -16.61 -36.98
CA GLY A 123 -5.78 -17.36 -37.33
C GLY A 123 -6.10 -18.81 -37.71
N ALA A 124 -7.01 -19.47 -37.01
CA ALA A 124 -7.44 -20.83 -37.33
C ALA A 124 -8.20 -20.87 -38.66
N ILE A 125 -9.10 -19.91 -38.91
CA ILE A 125 -9.81 -19.79 -40.20
C ILE A 125 -8.80 -19.57 -41.33
N ALA A 126 -7.92 -18.58 -41.21
CA ALA A 126 -6.89 -18.28 -42.21
C ALA A 126 -5.93 -19.46 -42.42
N GLY A 127 -5.54 -20.13 -41.33
CA GLY A 127 -4.68 -21.31 -41.37
C GLY A 127 -5.33 -22.50 -42.06
N LEU A 128 -6.63 -22.72 -41.83
CA LEU A 128 -7.39 -23.79 -42.46
C LEU A 128 -7.54 -23.52 -43.96
N LEU A 129 -7.88 -22.28 -44.33
CA LEU A 129 -7.95 -21.85 -45.73
C LEU A 129 -6.60 -22.03 -46.42
N MET A 130 -5.51 -21.57 -45.81
CA MET A 130 -4.17 -21.73 -46.37
C MET A 130 -3.79 -23.21 -46.52
N ALA A 131 -4.01 -24.02 -45.48
CA ALA A 131 -3.76 -25.46 -45.54
C ALA A 131 -4.59 -26.14 -46.64
N ARG A 132 -5.87 -25.80 -46.77
CA ARG A 132 -6.78 -26.34 -47.79
C ARG A 132 -6.34 -25.93 -49.20
N SER A 133 -5.95 -24.68 -49.41
CA SER A 133 -5.41 -24.18 -50.68
C SER A 133 -4.14 -24.92 -51.06
N VAL A 134 -3.22 -25.13 -50.12
CA VAL A 134 -1.98 -25.89 -50.35
C VAL A 134 -2.28 -27.37 -50.65
N ILE A 135 -3.21 -27.99 -49.94
CA ILE A 135 -3.65 -29.38 -50.21
C ILE A 135 -4.25 -29.49 -51.62
N SER A 136 -5.13 -28.55 -51.99
CA SER A 136 -5.75 -28.51 -53.31
C SER A 136 -4.70 -28.39 -54.42
N PHE A 137 -3.76 -27.45 -54.25
CA PHE A 137 -2.64 -27.27 -55.17
C PHE A 137 -1.77 -28.52 -55.30
N ARG A 138 -1.43 -29.18 -54.18
CA ARG A 138 -0.68 -30.44 -54.18
C ARG A 138 -1.41 -31.56 -54.91
N ARG A 139 -2.73 -31.68 -54.73
CA ARG A 139 -3.56 -32.65 -55.48
C ARG A 139 -3.60 -32.34 -56.97
N MET A 140 -3.72 -31.07 -57.33
CA MET A 140 -3.67 -30.62 -58.73
C MET A 140 -2.32 -30.97 -59.36
N LEU A 141 -1.21 -30.69 -58.68
CA LEU A 141 0.13 -31.07 -59.13
C LEU A 141 0.29 -32.58 -59.35
N LEU A 142 -0.23 -33.40 -58.43
CA LEU A 142 -0.23 -34.86 -58.58
C LEU A 142 -1.03 -35.30 -59.80
N LYS A 143 -2.24 -34.77 -60.00
CA LYS A 143 -3.07 -35.08 -61.17
C LYS A 143 -2.39 -34.70 -62.49
N PHE A 144 -1.74 -33.52 -62.55
CA PHE A 144 -1.00 -33.10 -63.74
C PHE A 144 0.24 -33.95 -64.01
N GLU A 145 0.91 -34.43 -62.96
CA GLU A 145 2.06 -35.32 -63.10
C GLU A 145 1.65 -36.72 -63.57
N ASP A 146 0.61 -37.30 -62.97
CA ASP A 146 0.18 -38.67 -63.27
C ASP A 146 -0.59 -38.75 -64.59
N GLY A 147 -1.38 -37.72 -64.93
CA GLY A 147 -2.32 -37.70 -66.04
C GLY A 147 -1.83 -37.08 -67.36
N SER A 148 -0.58 -36.60 -67.46
CA SER A 148 -0.06 -36.00 -68.69
C SER A 148 1.24 -36.64 -69.17
N ASP A 149 1.15 -37.43 -70.24
CA ASP A 149 2.32 -38.06 -70.87
C ASP A 149 3.28 -37.04 -71.51
N LYS A 150 2.74 -35.92 -71.98
CA LYS A 150 3.54 -34.78 -72.48
C LYS A 150 4.39 -34.18 -71.37
N PHE A 151 3.84 -34.05 -70.15
CA PHE A 151 4.57 -33.56 -68.99
C PHE A 151 5.66 -34.54 -68.54
N LYS A 152 5.35 -35.85 -68.48
CA LYS A 152 6.35 -36.89 -68.18
C LYS A 152 7.51 -36.89 -69.18
N LYS A 153 7.20 -36.80 -70.49
CA LYS A 153 8.21 -36.73 -71.56
C LYS A 153 9.07 -35.47 -71.44
N TRP A 154 8.47 -34.30 -71.24
CA TRP A 154 9.21 -33.04 -71.06
C TRP A 154 10.11 -33.05 -69.81
N TYR A 155 9.60 -33.57 -68.69
CA TYR A 155 10.31 -33.63 -67.41
C TYR A 155 11.37 -34.75 -67.33
N SER A 156 11.37 -35.70 -68.27
CA SER A 156 12.42 -36.73 -68.36
C SER A 156 13.81 -36.12 -68.66
N ASN A 157 13.84 -34.97 -69.34
CA ASN A 157 15.04 -34.22 -69.69
C ASN A 157 15.87 -33.80 -68.46
N ARG A 158 17.18 -34.08 -68.46
CA ARG A 158 18.09 -33.72 -67.36
C ARG A 158 18.12 -32.22 -67.09
N TRP A 159 18.17 -31.38 -68.13
CA TRP A 159 18.25 -29.93 -67.99
C TRP A 159 16.98 -29.35 -67.32
N VAL A 160 15.79 -29.89 -67.64
CA VAL A 160 14.52 -29.50 -67.01
C VAL A 160 14.52 -29.84 -65.51
N ARG A 161 15.01 -31.02 -65.13
CA ARG A 161 15.14 -31.42 -63.72
C ARG A 161 16.17 -30.57 -62.96
N ILE A 162 17.26 -30.18 -63.60
CA ILE A 162 18.27 -29.29 -63.01
C ILE A 162 17.68 -27.89 -62.81
N LEU A 163 16.98 -27.36 -63.81
CA LEU A 163 16.35 -26.05 -63.78
C LEU A 163 15.22 -25.98 -62.74
N ASP A 164 14.37 -27.01 -62.67
CA ASP A 164 13.32 -27.12 -61.65
C ASP A 164 13.90 -27.20 -60.22
N ARG A 165 14.97 -27.98 -60.03
CA ARG A 165 15.68 -28.08 -58.75
C ARG A 165 16.37 -26.77 -58.37
N LEU A 166 16.91 -26.03 -59.35
CA LEU A 166 17.59 -24.75 -59.14
C LEU A 166 16.61 -23.62 -58.81
N LEU A 167 15.48 -23.57 -59.50
CA LEU A 167 14.48 -22.51 -59.35
C LEU A 167 13.59 -22.73 -58.12
N ILE A 168 13.14 -23.97 -57.89
CA ILE A 168 12.02 -24.24 -56.97
C ILE A 168 12.40 -25.22 -55.85
N GLY A 169 13.45 -26.03 -56.01
CA GLY A 169 14.05 -26.85 -54.95
C GLY A 169 13.81 -28.36 -55.07
N LYS A 170 14.25 -29.14 -54.06
CA LYS A 170 14.10 -30.61 -54.05
C LYS A 170 12.62 -31.00 -53.86
N ARG A 171 12.09 -31.79 -54.80
CA ARG A 171 10.75 -32.39 -54.75
C ARG A 171 10.74 -33.64 -53.87
N THR A 172 9.65 -33.86 -53.14
CA THR A 172 9.40 -35.13 -52.47
C THR A 172 8.94 -36.19 -53.48
N LYS A 173 9.46 -37.41 -53.38
CA LYS A 173 9.29 -38.45 -54.42
C LYS A 173 7.98 -39.25 -54.29
N ASP A 174 7.25 -39.11 -53.18
CA ASP A 174 6.09 -39.94 -52.85
C ASP A 174 4.84 -39.08 -52.60
N ALA A 175 3.71 -39.43 -53.23
CA ALA A 175 2.43 -38.75 -53.09
C ALA A 175 1.95 -38.68 -51.62
N LYS A 176 2.25 -39.71 -50.81
CA LYS A 176 1.90 -39.71 -49.37
C LYS A 176 2.74 -38.71 -48.59
N SER A 177 4.02 -38.56 -48.97
CA SER A 177 4.94 -37.60 -48.37
C SER A 177 4.61 -36.14 -48.69
N LEU A 178 3.82 -35.87 -49.75
CA LEU A 178 3.29 -34.53 -50.04
C LEU A 178 2.26 -34.07 -49.00
N PHE A 179 1.59 -34.98 -48.29
CA PHE A 179 0.58 -34.61 -47.28
C PHE A 179 1.01 -34.94 -45.86
N THR A 180 1.93 -35.89 -45.70
CA THR A 180 2.46 -36.32 -44.40
C THR A 180 3.99 -36.23 -44.40
N ALA A 181 4.51 -35.03 -44.16
CA ALA A 181 5.89 -34.91 -43.71
C ALA A 181 5.95 -35.51 -42.29
N LYS A 182 6.53 -36.71 -42.14
CA LYS A 182 6.61 -37.48 -40.88
C LYS A 182 7.45 -36.71 -39.85
N THR A 183 6.85 -35.70 -39.24
CA THR A 183 7.54 -34.71 -38.42
C THR A 183 6.84 -34.61 -37.08
N ARG A 184 7.63 -34.67 -36.01
CA ARG A 184 7.13 -34.58 -34.64
C ARG A 184 6.58 -33.17 -34.40
N TYR A 185 5.51 -33.06 -33.62
CA TYR A 185 4.93 -31.76 -33.25
C TYR A 185 5.94 -30.85 -32.53
N VAL A 186 6.82 -31.46 -31.73
CA VAL A 186 7.86 -30.76 -30.96
C VAL A 186 9.22 -30.86 -31.66
N ARG A 187 9.87 -29.70 -31.84
CA ARG A 187 11.21 -29.56 -32.39
C ARG A 187 12.24 -29.61 -31.26
N LYS A 188 13.01 -30.70 -31.17
CA LYS A 188 14.05 -30.88 -30.11
C LYS A 188 15.03 -29.70 -30.03
N ALA A 189 15.53 -29.22 -31.16
CA ALA A 189 16.40 -28.05 -31.21
C ALA A 189 15.71 -26.77 -30.71
N GLY A 190 14.39 -26.68 -30.93
CA GLY A 190 13.55 -25.60 -30.46
C GLY A 190 13.36 -25.61 -28.94
N VAL A 191 13.13 -26.80 -28.37
CA VAL A 191 13.12 -27.01 -26.91
C VAL A 191 14.46 -26.63 -26.31
N ALA A 192 15.57 -27.10 -26.89
CA ALA A 192 16.91 -26.74 -26.43
C ALA A 192 17.14 -25.22 -26.46
N LEU A 193 16.69 -24.53 -27.52
CA LEU A 193 16.79 -23.08 -27.62
C LEU A 193 15.89 -22.36 -26.61
N ALA A 194 14.68 -22.85 -26.36
CA ALA A 194 13.78 -22.30 -25.34
C ALA A 194 14.38 -22.45 -23.93
N VAL A 195 14.95 -23.62 -23.62
CA VAL A 195 15.66 -23.86 -22.35
C VAL A 195 16.89 -22.96 -22.25
N LEU A 196 17.68 -22.83 -23.32
CA LEU A 196 18.84 -21.94 -23.35
C LEU A 196 18.44 -20.48 -23.18
N LEU A 197 17.32 -20.05 -23.75
CA LEU A 197 16.80 -18.70 -23.58
C LEU A 197 16.36 -18.43 -22.14
N LEU A 198 15.66 -19.39 -21.51
CA LEU A 198 15.30 -19.30 -20.09
C LEU A 198 16.54 -19.29 -19.18
N ALA A 199 17.52 -20.15 -19.47
CA ALA A 199 18.79 -20.20 -18.75
C ALA A 199 19.58 -18.90 -18.93
N ALA A 200 19.66 -18.38 -20.15
CA ALA A 200 20.30 -17.10 -20.44
C ALA A 200 19.60 -15.93 -19.76
N SER A 201 18.26 -15.93 -19.68
CA SER A 201 17.51 -14.94 -18.89
C SER A 201 17.83 -15.04 -17.40
N ALA A 202 17.91 -16.26 -16.83
CA ALA A 202 18.30 -16.45 -15.43
C ALA A 202 19.75 -15.99 -15.19
N ILE A 203 20.69 -16.34 -16.08
CA ILE A 203 22.08 -15.89 -16.00
C ILE A 203 22.15 -14.36 -16.14
N ALA A 204 21.43 -13.76 -17.08
CA ALA A 204 21.39 -12.31 -17.24
C ALA A 204 20.93 -11.61 -15.95
N THR A 205 19.94 -12.16 -15.25
CA THR A 205 19.52 -11.62 -13.94
C THR A 205 20.59 -11.72 -12.86
N THR A 206 21.49 -12.71 -12.92
CA THR A 206 22.63 -12.82 -12.00
C THR A 206 23.82 -11.93 -12.37
N LEU A 207 23.89 -11.47 -13.62
CA LEU A 207 24.97 -10.59 -14.11
C LEU A 207 24.69 -9.10 -13.87
N ILE A 208 23.46 -8.74 -13.49
CA ILE A 208 23.15 -7.36 -13.08
C ILE A 208 23.86 -7.12 -11.76
N LYS A 209 24.83 -6.21 -11.75
CA LYS A 209 25.60 -5.87 -10.56
C LYS A 209 24.75 -5.01 -9.61
N ASP A 210 24.80 -5.38 -8.33
CA ASP A 210 24.21 -4.64 -7.21
C ASP A 210 24.57 -3.14 -7.23
N SER A 211 25.80 -2.79 -7.65
CA SER A 211 26.24 -1.40 -7.78
C SER A 211 25.42 -0.58 -8.78
N THR A 212 25.06 -1.13 -9.94
CA THR A 212 24.28 -0.39 -10.95
C THR A 212 22.85 -0.16 -10.47
N ILE A 213 22.28 -1.12 -9.74
CA ILE A 213 20.95 -0.99 -9.14
C ILE A 213 21.00 0.01 -7.99
N LYS A 214 22.04 -0.03 -7.16
CA LYS A 214 22.30 0.92 -6.09
C LYS A 214 22.35 2.36 -6.62
N ASP A 215 23.13 2.61 -7.66
CA ASP A 215 23.28 3.94 -8.27
C ASP A 215 21.93 4.44 -8.81
N TYR A 216 21.20 3.57 -9.51
CA TYR A 216 19.87 3.88 -10.01
C TYR A 216 18.88 4.18 -8.88
N ALA A 217 18.88 3.38 -7.82
CA ALA A 217 18.00 3.54 -6.66
C ALA A 217 18.31 4.83 -5.90
N SER A 218 19.59 5.12 -5.64
CA SER A 218 20.05 6.37 -5.02
C SER A 218 19.66 7.58 -5.86
N ALA A 219 19.87 7.56 -7.19
CA ALA A 219 19.46 8.64 -8.08
C ALA A 219 17.93 8.82 -8.17
N ALA A 220 17.17 7.73 -8.13
CA ALA A 220 15.71 7.79 -8.10
C ALA A 220 15.19 8.39 -6.77
N MET A 221 15.76 7.98 -5.64
CA MET A 221 15.38 8.51 -4.33
C MET A 221 15.83 9.96 -4.13
N THR A 222 17.01 10.32 -4.62
CA THR A 222 17.51 11.71 -4.62
C THR A 222 16.55 12.62 -5.38
N ARG A 223 16.15 12.24 -6.59
CA ARG A 223 15.16 13.01 -7.38
C ARG A 223 13.80 13.12 -6.70
N ALA A 224 13.36 12.07 -6.00
CA ALA A 224 12.09 12.09 -5.28
C ALA A 224 12.15 12.96 -4.01
N ASN A 225 13.31 13.01 -3.35
CA ASN A 225 13.54 13.80 -2.14
C ASN A 225 13.88 15.27 -2.45
N GLY A 226 14.42 15.58 -3.62
CA GLY A 226 14.95 16.90 -3.99
C GLY A 226 16.33 17.21 -3.37
N ALA A 227 16.88 16.28 -2.60
CA ALA A 227 18.21 16.34 -2.03
C ALA A 227 18.80 14.92 -1.94
N GLU A 228 20.12 14.84 -1.84
CA GLU A 228 20.91 13.62 -1.90
C GLU A 228 20.40 12.52 -0.96
N VAL A 229 20.19 11.33 -1.53
CA VAL A 229 19.93 10.09 -0.80
C VAL A 229 21.06 9.12 -1.08
N SER A 230 21.87 8.85 -0.07
CA SER A 230 22.99 7.90 -0.14
C SER A 230 22.58 6.54 0.41
N LEU A 231 23.17 5.50 -0.16
CA LEU A 231 23.01 4.09 0.24
C LEU A 231 24.41 3.51 0.43
N ASP A 232 24.62 2.67 1.44
CA ASP A 232 25.90 1.96 1.61
C ASP A 232 25.94 0.69 0.78
N ASP A 233 24.88 -0.11 0.85
CA ASP A 233 24.78 -1.38 0.14
C ASP A 233 23.34 -1.68 -0.30
N LEU A 234 23.20 -2.38 -1.43
CA LEU A 234 21.91 -2.84 -1.95
C LEU A 234 22.07 -4.25 -2.51
N GLY A 235 21.50 -5.22 -1.82
CA GLY A 235 21.43 -6.61 -2.26
C GLY A 235 20.06 -6.95 -2.85
N LEU A 236 20.06 -7.57 -4.03
CA LEU A 236 18.85 -8.04 -4.70
C LEU A 236 18.93 -9.53 -4.99
N SER A 237 17.97 -10.31 -4.48
CA SER A 237 17.76 -11.70 -4.88
C SER A 237 16.51 -11.82 -5.73
N VAL A 238 16.68 -11.83 -7.05
CA VAL A 238 15.56 -11.90 -8.02
C VAL A 238 14.76 -13.19 -7.87
N LEU A 239 15.43 -14.31 -7.56
CA LEU A 239 14.81 -15.64 -7.46
C LEU A 239 13.93 -15.80 -6.23
N THR A 240 14.31 -15.19 -5.11
CA THR A 240 13.52 -15.22 -3.87
C THR A 240 12.61 -13.99 -3.74
N GLY A 241 12.86 -12.94 -4.52
CA GLY A 241 12.20 -11.65 -4.41
C GLY A 241 12.66 -10.84 -3.19
N ALA A 242 13.78 -11.22 -2.56
CA ALA A 242 14.32 -10.54 -1.40
C ALA A 242 15.14 -9.30 -1.81
N VAL A 243 14.94 -8.21 -1.08
CA VAL A 243 15.68 -6.95 -1.23
C VAL A 243 16.22 -6.56 0.13
N SER A 244 17.51 -6.22 0.21
CA SER A 244 18.11 -5.65 1.40
C SER A 244 18.89 -4.39 1.05
N VAL A 245 18.64 -3.31 1.77
CA VAL A 245 19.35 -2.05 1.63
C VAL A 245 19.95 -1.69 2.98
N SER A 246 21.21 -1.30 3.01
CA SER A 246 21.91 -0.89 4.24
C SER A 246 22.43 0.54 4.12
N GLY A 247 22.50 1.24 5.25
CA GLY A 247 23.04 2.59 5.36
C GLY A 247 22.31 3.60 4.48
N ILE A 248 21.00 3.78 4.72
CA ILE A 248 20.19 4.76 3.99
C ILE A 248 20.27 6.09 4.72
N ASP A 249 20.80 7.11 4.05
CA ASP A 249 20.90 8.46 4.58
C ASP A 249 20.19 9.44 3.65
N VAL A 250 19.11 10.03 4.14
CA VAL A 250 18.28 10.99 3.41
C VAL A 250 18.61 12.40 3.88
N THR A 251 19.18 13.21 3.00
CA THR A 251 19.53 14.61 3.28
C THR A 251 18.28 15.47 3.45
N ASP A 252 18.32 16.40 4.40
CA ASP A 252 17.31 17.45 4.53
C ASP A 252 17.52 18.54 3.45
N PRO A 253 16.57 18.77 2.52
CA PRO A 253 16.69 19.81 1.50
C PRO A 253 16.79 21.24 2.07
N GLU A 254 16.23 21.49 3.25
CA GLU A 254 16.26 22.81 3.90
C GLU A 254 17.55 23.02 4.72
N ASN A 255 18.14 21.95 5.24
CA ASN A 255 19.41 21.99 5.98
C ASN A 255 20.36 20.86 5.56
N PRO A 256 21.15 21.06 4.48
CA PRO A 256 21.96 19.99 3.89
C PRO A 256 23.08 19.44 4.78
N ASN A 257 23.38 20.09 5.90
CA ASN A 257 24.34 19.61 6.89
C ASN A 257 23.80 18.44 7.74
N ASN A 258 22.49 18.15 7.65
CA ASN A 258 21.82 17.12 8.42
C ASN A 258 21.08 16.13 7.52
N ASN A 259 21.05 14.88 7.96
CA ASN A 259 20.13 13.87 7.46
C ASN A 259 18.79 14.01 8.18
N GLN A 260 17.71 14.23 7.43
CA GLN A 260 16.36 14.20 8.01
C GLN A 260 16.00 12.79 8.52
N LEU A 261 16.53 11.76 7.86
CA LEU A 261 16.26 10.35 8.14
C LEU A 261 17.49 9.50 7.85
N THR A 262 17.90 8.70 8.82
CA THR A 262 18.96 7.68 8.72
C THR A 262 18.39 6.33 9.10
N ILE A 263 18.65 5.30 8.29
CA ILE A 263 18.19 3.92 8.52
C ILE A 263 19.37 2.98 8.29
N ASP A 264 19.70 2.16 9.28
CA ASP A 264 20.84 1.24 9.17
C ASP A 264 20.55 0.10 8.19
N LYS A 265 19.34 -0.50 8.24
CA LYS A 265 18.97 -1.61 7.36
C LYS A 265 17.48 -1.66 7.07
N VAL A 266 17.14 -1.91 5.81
CA VAL A 266 15.81 -2.28 5.32
C VAL A 266 15.91 -3.63 4.64
N ALA A 267 15.08 -4.59 5.03
CA ALA A 267 14.96 -5.88 4.38
C ALA A 267 13.49 -6.16 4.05
N ALA A 268 13.20 -6.58 2.83
CA ALA A 268 11.84 -6.87 2.39
C ALA A 268 11.81 -8.08 1.46
N ASP A 269 10.81 -8.94 1.61
CA ASP A 269 10.58 -10.07 0.73
C ASP A 269 9.33 -9.84 -0.12
N ALA A 270 9.51 -9.64 -1.42
CA ALA A 270 8.42 -9.51 -2.37
C ALA A 270 8.06 -10.88 -2.97
N SER A 271 6.77 -11.21 -3.02
CA SER A 271 6.28 -12.44 -3.63
C SER A 271 6.57 -12.43 -5.14
N VAL A 272 7.51 -13.27 -5.59
CA VAL A 272 7.88 -13.42 -7.02
C VAL A 272 6.66 -13.72 -7.89
N TYR A 273 5.75 -14.56 -7.41
CA TYR A 273 4.50 -14.83 -8.10
C TYR A 273 3.70 -13.53 -8.32
N ASN A 274 3.45 -12.75 -7.27
CA ASN A 274 2.71 -11.50 -7.40
C ASN A 274 3.46 -10.47 -8.26
N LEU A 275 4.80 -10.42 -8.19
CA LEU A 275 5.63 -9.57 -9.05
C LEU A 275 5.42 -9.90 -10.54
N LEU A 276 5.36 -11.19 -10.89
CA LEU A 276 5.05 -11.64 -12.25
C LEU A 276 3.60 -11.32 -12.67
N LEU A 277 2.70 -11.11 -11.69
CA LEU A 277 1.35 -10.56 -11.90
C LEU A 277 1.32 -9.02 -11.92
N GLY A 278 2.46 -8.33 -11.82
CA GLY A 278 2.55 -6.87 -11.77
C GLY A 278 2.10 -6.25 -10.43
N ARG A 279 2.13 -7.03 -9.34
CA ARG A 279 1.78 -6.59 -7.99
C ARG A 279 2.96 -6.77 -7.05
N VAL A 280 3.25 -5.76 -6.24
CA VAL A 280 4.28 -5.81 -5.20
C VAL A 280 3.60 -6.21 -3.90
N VAL A 281 3.63 -7.51 -3.57
CA VAL A 281 3.12 -8.02 -2.30
C VAL A 281 4.30 -8.42 -1.44
N MET A 282 4.54 -7.66 -0.38
CA MET A 282 5.59 -7.92 0.60
C MET A 282 5.00 -8.63 1.81
N GLU A 283 5.51 -9.82 2.12
CA GLU A 283 5.05 -10.60 3.28
C GLU A 283 5.55 -9.97 4.58
N LYS A 284 6.82 -9.58 4.58
CA LYS A 284 7.50 -8.98 5.73
C LYS A 284 8.46 -7.90 5.23
N VAL A 285 8.41 -6.75 5.88
CA VAL A 285 9.36 -5.65 5.72
C VAL A 285 9.94 -5.37 7.09
N GLU A 286 11.25 -5.42 7.22
CA GLU A 286 11.97 -5.11 8.44
C GLU A 286 12.85 -3.89 8.22
N VAL A 287 12.70 -2.91 9.10
CA VAL A 287 13.50 -1.69 9.13
C VAL A 287 14.17 -1.65 10.49
N SER A 288 15.48 -1.38 10.53
CA SER A 288 16.25 -1.39 11.77
C SER A 288 16.94 -0.06 11.99
N ASN A 289 16.94 0.39 13.24
CA ASN A 289 17.66 1.57 13.73
C ASN A 289 17.31 2.83 12.93
N VAL A 290 16.07 3.30 13.08
CA VAL A 290 15.62 4.53 12.41
C VAL A 290 15.93 5.73 13.30
N LYS A 291 16.68 6.69 12.76
CA LYS A 291 17.08 7.92 13.44
C LYS A 291 16.67 9.13 12.60
N PHE A 292 16.31 10.22 13.27
CA PHE A 292 15.91 11.46 12.61
C PHE A 292 16.90 12.58 12.93
N ASN A 293 17.03 13.56 12.03
CA ASN A 293 17.81 14.78 12.22
C ASN A 293 19.25 14.52 12.75
N GLN A 294 19.99 13.67 12.04
CA GLN A 294 21.38 13.33 12.39
C GLN A 294 22.35 14.24 11.64
N LYS A 295 23.46 14.63 12.27
CA LYS A 295 24.47 15.46 11.61
C LYS A 295 25.21 14.64 10.54
N ARG A 296 25.36 15.19 9.33
CA ARG A 296 26.07 14.55 8.22
C ARG A 296 27.57 14.87 8.32
N SER A 297 28.42 13.97 7.82
CA SER A 297 29.88 14.16 7.79
C SER A 297 30.31 15.22 6.76
N ALA A 298 29.58 15.31 5.64
CA ALA A 298 29.72 16.34 4.62
C ALA A 298 28.32 16.85 4.22
N PRO A 299 28.17 18.14 3.83
CA PRO A 299 26.89 18.66 3.36
C PRO A 299 26.40 17.89 2.13
N GLY A 300 25.14 17.46 2.13
CA GLY A 300 24.54 16.74 1.00
C GLY A 300 24.20 17.67 -0.17
N LYS A 301 24.17 17.12 -1.38
CA LYS A 301 23.81 17.88 -2.59
C LYS A 301 22.30 18.12 -2.66
N VAL A 302 21.87 19.35 -2.91
CA VAL A 302 20.46 19.71 -3.14
C VAL A 302 20.22 19.96 -4.62
N ASP A 303 19.15 19.40 -5.19
CA ASP A 303 18.77 19.66 -6.57
C ASP A 303 18.00 21.00 -6.64
N GLU A 304 18.65 22.04 -7.19
CA GLU A 304 18.13 23.41 -7.27
C GLU A 304 16.75 23.53 -7.97
N THR A 305 16.39 22.53 -8.79
CA THR A 305 15.11 22.49 -9.52
C THR A 305 13.88 22.22 -8.66
N THR A 306 14.05 21.87 -7.37
CA THR A 306 12.95 21.69 -6.41
C THR A 306 12.90 22.81 -5.36
N THR A 307 13.48 23.97 -5.65
CA THR A 307 13.31 25.14 -4.78
C THR A 307 11.93 25.76 -5.03
N LYS A 308 11.08 25.74 -4.00
CA LYS A 308 9.76 26.38 -3.91
C LYS A 308 8.65 25.75 -4.76
N GLN A 309 8.10 24.60 -4.32
CA GLN A 309 6.64 24.59 -4.20
C GLN A 309 6.30 25.46 -2.99
N GLU A 310 6.16 26.75 -3.25
CA GLU A 310 5.54 27.67 -2.30
C GLU A 310 4.22 27.02 -1.88
N PRO A 311 3.99 26.77 -0.57
CA PRO A 311 2.75 26.18 -0.11
C PRO A 311 1.61 26.99 -0.73
N ALA A 312 0.71 26.30 -1.46
CA ALA A 312 -0.38 26.93 -2.20
C ALA A 312 -0.93 28.11 -1.40
N VAL A 313 -0.78 29.33 -1.95
CA VAL A 313 -1.18 30.57 -1.29
C VAL A 313 -2.64 30.38 -0.89
N PHE A 314 -2.85 30.38 0.41
CA PHE A 314 -4.15 30.27 1.03
C PHE A 314 -4.98 31.48 0.61
N ASP A 315 -6.11 31.23 -0.04
CA ASP A 315 -7.13 32.25 -0.28
C ASP A 315 -7.88 32.49 1.06
N PRO A 316 -7.67 33.64 1.73
CA PRO A 316 -8.32 33.96 3.00
C PRO A 316 -9.84 34.11 2.86
N CYS A 317 -10.35 34.24 1.64
CA CYS A 317 -11.76 34.49 1.37
C CYS A 317 -12.62 33.22 1.33
N ASN A 318 -12.03 32.03 1.32
CA ASN A 318 -12.79 30.76 1.24
C ASN A 318 -12.86 29.98 2.56
N PHE A 319 -12.29 30.49 3.65
CA PHE A 319 -12.45 29.94 5.00
C PHE A 319 -12.35 31.08 6.04
N LYS A 320 -13.48 31.43 6.66
CA LYS A 320 -13.49 32.29 7.85
C LYS A 320 -12.94 31.49 9.04
N VAL A 321 -11.67 31.71 9.36
CA VAL A 321 -11.07 31.28 10.63
C VAL A 321 -11.53 32.25 11.70
N ASP A 322 -12.16 31.75 12.77
CA ASP A 322 -12.49 32.55 13.94
C ASP A 322 -11.22 32.70 14.82
N PRO A 323 -10.71 33.92 15.09
CA PRO A 323 -9.53 34.14 15.94
C PRO A 323 -9.63 33.52 17.35
N ALA A 324 -10.84 33.19 17.79
CA ALA A 324 -11.11 32.50 19.07
C ALA A 324 -10.65 31.02 19.12
N ASP A 325 -10.30 30.40 17.98
CA ASP A 325 -9.95 28.97 17.92
C ASP A 325 -8.44 28.67 18.07
N LEU A 326 -7.56 29.61 17.66
CA LEU A 326 -6.10 29.47 17.79
C LEU A 326 -5.60 29.59 19.24
N THR A 327 -6.31 30.37 20.06
CA THR A 327 -5.97 30.62 21.46
C THR A 327 -6.18 29.38 22.33
N LYS A 328 -7.13 28.50 22.00
CA LYS A 328 -7.46 27.32 22.83
C LYS A 328 -6.39 26.23 22.79
N LEU A 329 -5.77 25.93 21.64
CA LEU A 329 -4.70 24.91 21.57
C LEU A 329 -3.39 25.40 22.18
N GLN A 330 -3.04 26.68 22.01
CA GLN A 330 -1.88 27.31 22.67
C GLN A 330 -2.04 27.39 24.20
N THR A 331 -3.29 27.42 24.69
CA THR A 331 -3.57 27.36 26.13
C THR A 331 -3.11 26.05 26.75
N TYR A 332 -3.09 24.92 26.00
CA TYR A 332 -2.77 23.60 26.56
C TYR A 332 -1.41 23.04 26.13
N LEU A 333 -0.89 23.41 24.94
CA LEU A 333 0.34 22.85 24.38
C LEU A 333 1.37 23.94 24.04
N LYS A 334 2.63 23.73 24.40
CA LYS A 334 3.73 24.69 24.14
C LYS A 334 3.98 24.91 22.64
N ASP A 335 4.01 23.83 21.85
CA ASP A 335 4.36 23.87 20.42
C ASP A 335 3.16 23.76 19.47
N ALA A 336 2.06 24.46 19.79
CA ALA A 336 0.80 24.36 19.04
C ALA A 336 0.94 24.71 17.54
N LYS A 337 1.84 25.64 17.17
CA LYS A 337 2.12 25.99 15.77
C LYS A 337 2.77 24.83 14.99
N ALA A 338 3.76 24.16 15.60
CA ALA A 338 4.44 23.02 14.99
C ALA A 338 3.49 21.83 14.85
N LEU A 339 2.61 21.61 15.84
CA LEU A 339 1.56 20.59 15.77
C LEU A 339 0.57 20.86 14.63
N LYS A 340 0.12 22.12 14.47
CA LYS A 340 -0.78 22.52 13.38
C LYS A 340 -0.18 22.21 12.01
N GLU A 341 1.11 22.51 11.84
CA GLU A 341 1.81 22.24 10.58
C GLU A 341 1.93 20.74 10.30
N LYS A 342 2.21 19.92 11.34
CA LYS A 342 2.20 18.45 11.22
C LYS A 342 0.82 17.91 10.86
N LEU A 343 -0.25 18.42 11.48
CA LEU A 343 -1.64 18.03 11.17
C LEU A 343 -2.05 18.44 9.75
N ARG A 344 -1.59 19.61 9.28
CA ARG A 344 -1.80 20.07 7.89
C ARG A 344 -1.15 19.11 6.89
N LYS A 345 0.09 18.70 7.13
CA LYS A 345 0.78 17.69 6.31
C LYS A 345 0.03 16.36 6.36
N LEU A 346 -0.40 15.91 7.55
CA LEU A 346 -1.14 14.66 7.73
C LEU A 346 -2.49 14.64 7.00
N ARG A 347 -3.19 15.79 6.90
CA ARG A 347 -4.48 15.91 6.20
C ARG A 347 -4.42 15.41 4.75
N GLN A 348 -3.28 15.60 4.07
CA GLN A 348 -3.08 15.14 2.69
C GLN A 348 -3.13 13.61 2.56
N TRP A 349 -2.81 12.90 3.63
CA TRP A 349 -2.75 11.44 3.70
C TRP A 349 -4.05 10.83 4.25
N LEU A 350 -5.00 11.64 4.71
CA LEU A 350 -6.28 11.15 5.21
C LEU A 350 -7.23 10.72 4.08
N PRO A 351 -8.09 9.71 4.32
CA PRO A 351 -9.04 9.22 3.33
C PRO A 351 -9.99 10.33 2.87
N LYS A 352 -10.11 10.53 1.55
CA LYS A 352 -11.12 11.43 0.97
C LYS A 352 -12.51 10.79 1.09
N LYS A 353 -13.50 11.57 1.55
CA LYS A 353 -14.89 11.11 1.66
C LYS A 353 -15.45 10.65 0.30
N ASP A 354 -15.15 11.40 -0.76
CA ASP A 354 -15.68 11.19 -2.11
C ASP A 354 -14.72 10.50 -3.11
N ALA A 355 -13.67 9.81 -2.64
CA ALA A 355 -12.63 9.22 -3.52
C ALA A 355 -13.17 8.31 -4.65
N GLU A 356 -14.37 7.74 -4.50
CA GLU A 356 -15.00 6.90 -5.53
C GLU A 356 -15.65 7.67 -6.68
N LYS A 357 -16.12 8.91 -6.46
CA LYS A 357 -16.64 9.74 -7.57
C LYS A 357 -15.53 10.09 -8.57
N THR A 358 -14.29 10.15 -8.11
CA THR A 358 -13.10 10.44 -8.94
C THR A 358 -12.40 9.20 -9.47
N ALA A 359 -12.56 8.02 -8.82
CA ALA A 359 -11.93 6.78 -9.25
C ALA A 359 -12.64 6.10 -10.44
N THR A 360 -13.89 6.46 -10.70
CA THR A 360 -14.59 6.04 -11.92
C THR A 360 -14.18 7.01 -13.03
N GLN A 361 -13.02 6.79 -13.66
CA GLN A 361 -12.69 7.52 -14.88
C GLN A 361 -13.89 7.36 -15.83
N PRO A 362 -14.45 8.44 -16.39
CA PRO A 362 -15.57 8.34 -17.31
C PRO A 362 -15.18 7.37 -18.42
N LYS A 363 -16.10 6.47 -18.77
CA LYS A 363 -15.91 5.49 -19.85
C LYS A 363 -15.33 6.23 -21.05
N GLN A 364 -14.04 6.02 -21.33
CA GLN A 364 -13.35 6.73 -22.39
C GLN A 364 -13.94 6.26 -23.71
N VAL A 365 -14.89 7.03 -24.26
CA VAL A 365 -15.38 6.80 -25.61
C VAL A 365 -14.27 7.29 -26.55
N PRO A 366 -13.64 6.39 -27.34
CA PRO A 366 -12.54 6.76 -28.20
C PRO A 366 -13.01 7.78 -29.25
N GLN A 367 -12.35 8.94 -29.31
CA GLN A 367 -12.68 10.00 -30.27
C GLN A 367 -11.86 9.87 -31.56
N LYS A 368 -10.59 9.46 -31.47
CA LYS A 368 -9.75 9.18 -32.64
C LYS A 368 -9.66 7.68 -32.91
N TYR A 369 -9.42 7.32 -34.17
CA TYR A 369 -9.36 5.92 -34.60
C TYR A 369 -8.30 5.08 -33.84
N LEU A 370 -7.13 5.65 -33.54
CA LEU A 370 -6.09 4.94 -32.77
C LEU A 370 -6.41 4.83 -31.28
N ASP A 371 -7.38 5.61 -30.78
CA ASP A 371 -7.78 5.55 -29.37
C ASP A 371 -8.52 4.25 -29.07
N TYR A 372 -9.17 3.62 -30.06
CA TYR A 372 -9.76 2.28 -29.92
C TYR A 372 -8.72 1.23 -29.48
N LEU A 373 -7.45 1.37 -29.89
CA LEU A 373 -6.38 0.47 -29.47
C LEU A 373 -5.85 0.75 -28.06
N LYS A 374 -6.09 1.97 -27.55
CA LYS A 374 -5.60 2.43 -26.24
C LYS A 374 -6.66 2.41 -25.15
N ALA A 375 -7.93 2.43 -25.52
CA ALA A 375 -9.06 2.50 -24.60
C ALA A 375 -9.04 1.34 -23.60
N GLN A 376 -9.20 1.70 -22.32
CA GLN A 376 -9.14 0.78 -21.20
C GLN A 376 -10.49 0.66 -20.52
N ALA A 377 -10.72 -0.50 -19.95
CA ALA A 377 -11.83 -0.73 -19.06
C ALA A 377 -11.62 -0.07 -17.73
N VAL A 378 -12.74 0.36 -17.16
CA VAL A 378 -12.81 0.80 -15.77
C VAL A 378 -12.69 -0.46 -14.91
N MET A 379 -11.47 -0.77 -14.48
CA MET A 379 -11.25 -1.83 -13.53
C MET A 379 -11.48 -1.29 -12.12
N PRO A 380 -12.12 -2.07 -11.22
CA PRO A 380 -12.16 -1.70 -9.83
C PRO A 380 -10.73 -1.51 -9.31
N ALA A 381 -10.53 -0.56 -8.41
CA ALA A 381 -9.25 -0.41 -7.75
C ALA A 381 -8.83 -1.76 -7.17
N THR A 382 -7.61 -2.20 -7.46
CA THR A 382 -7.01 -3.40 -6.86
C THR A 382 -5.68 -2.98 -6.25
N PRO A 383 -5.33 -3.46 -5.05
CA PRO A 383 -4.05 -3.14 -4.44
C PRO A 383 -2.91 -3.63 -5.33
N ARG A 384 -2.07 -2.69 -5.79
CA ARG A 384 -0.86 -3.03 -6.55
C ARG A 384 0.34 -3.16 -5.62
N ILE A 385 0.30 -2.46 -4.49
CA ILE A 385 1.32 -2.53 -3.44
C ILE A 385 0.61 -2.95 -2.14
N LEU A 386 1.11 -4.01 -1.52
CA LEU A 386 0.64 -4.50 -0.23
C LEU A 386 1.82 -4.96 0.61
N ALA A 387 2.09 -4.29 1.73
CA ALA A 387 2.97 -4.79 2.77
C ALA A 387 2.12 -5.37 3.90
N LYS A 388 2.11 -6.70 4.03
CA LYS A 388 1.28 -7.38 5.05
C LYS A 388 1.76 -7.10 6.45
N LYS A 389 3.08 -7.07 6.65
CA LYS A 389 3.71 -6.81 7.95
C LYS A 389 4.96 -5.97 7.78
N VAL A 390 4.98 -4.78 8.38
CA VAL A 390 6.16 -3.91 8.43
C VAL A 390 6.57 -3.74 9.88
N ILE A 391 7.82 -4.05 10.19
CA ILE A 391 8.38 -4.01 11.54
C ILE A 391 9.52 -3.01 11.51
N LEU A 392 9.41 -1.93 12.27
CA LEU A 392 10.50 -0.99 12.49
C LEU A 392 11.02 -1.25 13.90
N ASN A 393 12.24 -1.75 13.98
CA ASN A 393 12.95 -1.96 15.24
C ASN A 393 13.85 -0.76 15.52
N ASN A 394 13.94 -0.37 16.79
CA ASN A 394 14.78 0.71 17.28
C ASN A 394 14.56 2.07 16.58
N VAL A 395 13.31 2.54 16.53
CA VAL A 395 12.96 3.87 16.01
C VAL A 395 13.17 4.91 17.11
N GLN A 396 14.12 5.82 16.93
CA GLN A 396 14.34 6.93 17.85
C GLN A 396 13.32 8.05 17.59
N ILE A 397 12.17 7.99 18.24
CA ILE A 397 11.13 9.01 18.15
C ILE A 397 11.54 10.17 19.08
N PRO A 398 11.66 11.42 18.60
CA PRO A 398 11.99 12.58 19.42
C PRO A 398 10.78 12.99 20.26
N SER A 399 10.45 12.17 21.26
CA SER A 399 9.31 12.31 22.14
C SER A 399 9.73 11.87 23.55
N PRO A 400 9.40 12.64 24.60
CA PRO A 400 9.71 12.29 25.99
C PRO A 400 9.10 10.96 26.44
N THR A 401 8.02 10.52 25.79
CA THR A 401 7.29 9.30 26.15
C THR A 401 7.73 8.09 25.35
N PHE A 402 7.97 8.26 24.05
CA PHE A 402 8.26 7.12 23.17
C PHE A 402 9.75 6.78 23.04
N GLY A 403 10.64 7.77 23.05
CA GLY A 403 12.08 7.56 22.91
C GLY A 403 12.42 6.54 21.82
N ASN A 404 13.22 5.54 22.16
CA ASN A 404 13.42 4.36 21.33
C ASN A 404 12.18 3.46 21.33
N SER A 405 11.64 3.15 20.15
CA SER A 405 10.37 2.45 19.99
C SER A 405 10.42 1.35 18.93
N LYS A 406 9.58 0.33 19.11
CA LYS A 406 9.24 -0.64 18.09
C LYS A 406 7.91 -0.26 17.46
N VAL A 407 7.86 -0.17 16.13
CA VAL A 407 6.65 0.13 15.37
C VAL A 407 6.27 -1.10 14.53
N LEU A 408 5.02 -1.54 14.62
CA LEU A 408 4.47 -2.62 13.82
C LEU A 408 3.31 -2.06 13.00
N LEU A 409 3.38 -2.24 11.69
CA LEU A 409 2.30 -1.90 10.77
C LEU A 409 1.81 -3.17 10.08
N THR A 410 0.50 -3.29 9.87
CA THR A 410 -0.06 -4.39 9.09
C THR A 410 -0.95 -3.90 7.96
N ASN A 411 -0.96 -4.67 6.86
CA ASN A 411 -1.79 -4.46 5.68
C ASN A 411 -1.66 -3.08 5.01
N LEU A 412 -0.47 -2.48 5.02
CA LEU A 412 -0.23 -1.21 4.32
C LEU A 412 -0.41 -1.40 2.82
N SER A 413 -1.28 -0.61 2.21
CA SER A 413 -1.70 -0.79 0.83
C SER A 413 -1.83 0.54 0.10
N ASP A 414 -1.54 0.56 -1.20
CA ASP A 414 -1.83 1.70 -2.08
C ASP A 414 -3.34 1.87 -2.37
N ALA A 415 -4.14 0.84 -2.10
CA ALA A 415 -5.60 0.88 -2.20
C ALA A 415 -6.27 0.16 -1.00
N PRO A 416 -6.22 0.71 0.23
CA PRO A 416 -6.71 0.05 1.45
C PRO A 416 -8.19 -0.38 1.38
N ARG A 417 -9.05 0.47 0.79
CA ARG A 417 -10.47 0.15 0.57
C ARG A 417 -10.69 -1.04 -0.36
N ALA A 418 -9.86 -1.18 -1.38
CA ALA A 418 -9.92 -2.31 -2.30
C ALA A 418 -9.39 -3.60 -1.68
N ALA A 419 -8.36 -3.49 -0.82
CA ALA A 419 -7.82 -4.62 -0.08
C ALA A 419 -8.83 -5.20 0.92
N LYS A 420 -9.73 -4.37 1.48
CA LYS A 420 -10.73 -4.76 2.50
C LYS A 420 -10.09 -5.43 3.73
N LEU A 421 -8.85 -5.06 4.03
CA LEU A 421 -8.13 -5.52 5.21
C LEU A 421 -7.99 -4.35 6.19
N PRO A 422 -8.16 -4.58 7.50
CA PRO A 422 -7.89 -3.55 8.48
C PRO A 422 -6.40 -3.21 8.49
N VAL A 423 -6.08 -1.92 8.51
CA VAL A 423 -4.70 -1.44 8.66
C VAL A 423 -4.44 -1.22 10.13
N THR A 424 -3.43 -1.90 10.70
CA THR A 424 -3.03 -1.66 12.09
C THR A 424 -1.71 -0.93 12.18
N PHE A 425 -1.58 -0.13 13.23
CA PHE A 425 -0.41 0.66 13.56
C PHE A 425 -0.19 0.57 15.06
N ASP A 426 0.88 -0.13 15.47
CA ASP A 426 1.22 -0.34 16.87
C ASP A 426 2.59 0.26 17.15
N ILE A 427 2.67 1.21 18.08
CA ILE A 427 3.93 1.73 18.63
C ILE A 427 4.06 1.24 20.05
N LYS A 428 5.22 0.66 20.38
CA LYS A 428 5.60 0.34 21.75
C LYS A 428 6.97 0.91 22.05
N SER A 429 7.08 1.74 23.08
CA SER A 429 8.37 2.21 23.57
C SER A 429 9.19 1.03 24.14
N LEU A 430 10.49 1.07 23.89
CA LEU A 430 11.48 0.18 24.49
C LEU A 430 12.09 0.79 25.76
N ASP A 431 12.03 2.12 25.88
CA ASP A 431 12.56 2.87 27.03
C ASP A 431 11.51 3.12 28.12
N THR A 432 10.22 3.11 27.75
CA THR A 432 9.10 3.34 28.67
C THR A 432 8.00 2.29 28.51
N SER A 433 7.02 2.29 29.42
CA SER A 433 5.81 1.48 29.29
C SER A 433 4.83 1.97 28.23
N ALA A 434 5.12 3.09 27.54
CA ALA A 434 4.18 3.73 26.64
C ALA A 434 3.90 2.87 25.39
N PHE A 435 2.63 2.68 25.07
CA PHE A 435 2.18 2.04 23.83
C PHE A 435 0.93 2.72 23.26
N ILE A 436 0.79 2.67 21.93
CA ILE A 436 -0.44 3.01 21.20
C ILE A 436 -0.68 1.91 20.18
N THR A 437 -1.91 1.43 20.11
CA THR A 437 -2.41 0.58 19.04
C THR A 437 -3.54 1.32 18.32
N VAL A 438 -3.49 1.31 16.99
CA VAL A 438 -4.47 1.96 16.13
C VAL A 438 -4.91 0.95 15.07
N THR A 439 -6.20 0.81 14.86
CA THR A 439 -6.80 -0.01 13.81
C THR A 439 -7.72 0.86 12.96
N ILE A 440 -7.49 0.87 11.66
CA ILE A 440 -8.31 1.55 10.65
C ILE A 440 -9.03 0.48 9.84
N ASP A 441 -10.35 0.39 10.02
CA ASP A 441 -11.20 -0.56 9.31
C ASP A 441 -11.82 0.10 8.07
N TYR A 442 -11.49 -0.45 6.89
CA TYR A 442 -12.00 -0.04 5.59
C TYR A 442 -13.18 -0.92 5.09
N GLY A 443 -13.63 -1.90 5.87
CA GLY A 443 -14.72 -2.82 5.54
C GLY A 443 -16.13 -2.31 5.86
N SER A 444 -16.26 -1.11 6.41
CA SER A 444 -17.56 -0.53 6.80
C SER A 444 -18.49 -0.31 5.60
N LYS A 445 -19.79 -0.64 5.77
CA LYS A 445 -20.81 -0.43 4.73
C LYS A 445 -20.97 1.05 4.34
N ASP A 446 -20.68 1.95 5.28
CA ASP A 446 -20.85 3.41 5.15
C ASP A 446 -19.73 4.10 4.36
N ARG A 447 -18.76 3.34 3.81
CA ARG A 447 -17.62 3.82 3.00
C ARG A 447 -16.68 4.82 3.70
N VAL A 448 -16.93 5.12 4.98
CA VAL A 448 -16.07 5.92 5.85
C VAL A 448 -15.27 4.97 6.76
N PRO A 449 -13.94 5.02 6.72
CA PRO A 449 -13.11 4.15 7.53
C PRO A 449 -13.30 4.43 9.01
N LYS A 450 -13.48 3.37 9.80
CA LYS A 450 -13.62 3.46 11.26
C LYS A 450 -12.25 3.35 11.90
N LEU A 451 -11.96 4.26 12.82
CA LEU A 451 -10.75 4.27 13.63
C LEU A 451 -11.08 3.69 15.00
N SER A 452 -10.22 2.83 15.51
CA SER A 452 -10.29 2.34 16.90
C SER A 452 -8.90 2.05 17.42
N GLY A 453 -8.74 1.97 18.73
CA GLY A 453 -7.45 1.65 19.31
C GLY A 453 -7.38 1.79 20.81
N SER A 454 -6.20 1.52 21.34
CA SER A 454 -5.90 1.63 22.76
C SER A 454 -4.55 2.27 22.97
N PHE A 455 -4.36 2.88 24.14
CA PHE A 455 -3.10 3.47 24.51
C PHE A 455 -2.86 3.26 26.01
N GLY A 456 -1.61 3.25 26.45
CA GLY A 456 -1.32 3.01 27.85
C GLY A 456 0.14 3.23 28.20
N GLY A 457 0.43 3.27 29.51
CA GLY A 457 1.78 3.43 30.03
C GLY A 457 2.38 4.82 29.84
N PHE A 458 1.54 5.84 29.62
CA PHE A 458 1.98 7.23 29.49
C PHE A 458 2.22 7.86 30.85
N ASP A 459 3.45 8.26 31.11
CA ASP A 459 3.82 8.97 32.33
C ASP A 459 3.43 10.46 32.24
N MET A 460 2.52 10.90 33.12
CA MET A 460 2.03 12.27 33.16
C MET A 460 3.13 13.27 33.52
N ALA A 461 4.12 12.88 34.32
CA ALA A 461 5.25 13.74 34.66
C ALA A 461 6.12 14.03 33.43
N LYS A 462 6.32 13.03 32.55
CA LYS A 462 7.04 13.21 31.28
C LYS A 462 6.25 14.05 30.28
N ILE A 463 4.92 13.89 30.24
CA ILE A 463 4.04 14.69 29.38
C ILE A 463 3.97 16.16 29.84
N GLN A 464 4.13 16.45 31.13
CA GLN A 464 4.14 17.82 31.66
C GLN A 464 5.09 18.75 30.90
N SER A 465 6.23 18.22 30.41
CA SER A 465 7.19 18.98 29.61
C SER A 465 6.58 19.61 28.35
N SER A 466 5.59 18.93 27.76
CA SER A 466 4.87 19.32 26.53
C SER A 466 3.61 20.16 26.79
N LEU A 467 3.13 20.21 28.03
CA LEU A 467 1.99 21.03 28.44
C LEU A 467 2.40 22.49 28.65
N SER A 468 1.51 23.42 28.33
CA SER A 468 1.72 24.85 28.56
C SER A 468 1.64 25.20 30.05
N GLU A 469 2.26 26.31 30.45
CA GLU A 469 2.16 26.85 31.82
C GLU A 469 0.74 27.31 32.19
N ASN A 470 -0.11 27.54 31.18
CA ASN A 470 -1.51 27.92 31.31
C ASN A 470 -2.47 26.72 31.33
N ALA A 471 -1.97 25.48 31.33
CA ALA A 471 -2.79 24.27 31.35
C ALA A 471 -3.58 24.07 32.66
N GLY A 472 -3.31 24.88 33.70
CA GLY A 472 -4.07 24.90 34.96
C GLY A 472 -3.69 23.80 35.97
N LEU A 473 -2.91 22.80 35.55
CA LEU A 473 -2.43 21.68 36.36
C LEU A 473 -0.95 21.39 36.09
N ILE A 474 -0.26 20.97 37.16
CA ILE A 474 1.08 20.38 37.12
C ILE A 474 0.95 18.93 37.56
N PHE A 475 1.36 18.01 36.69
CA PHE A 475 1.44 16.58 37.02
C PHE A 475 2.82 16.26 37.61
N ALA A 476 2.85 15.76 38.85
CA ALA A 476 4.05 15.24 39.50
C ALA A 476 4.23 13.74 39.23
N SER A 477 3.13 12.99 39.14
CA SER A 477 3.10 11.58 38.73
C SER A 477 1.74 11.20 38.17
N GLY A 478 1.69 10.05 37.49
CA GLY A 478 0.45 9.43 37.03
C GLY A 478 0.69 8.61 35.77
N THR A 479 -0.10 7.57 35.57
CA THR A 479 -0.05 6.74 34.37
C THR A 479 -1.37 6.80 33.63
N ALA A 480 -1.38 7.38 32.43
CA ALA A 480 -2.56 7.41 31.58
C ALA A 480 -2.64 6.19 30.66
N SER A 481 -3.87 5.70 30.51
CA SER A 481 -4.26 4.64 29.58
C SER A 481 -5.69 4.87 29.11
N GLY A 482 -6.08 4.19 28.05
CA GLY A 482 -7.38 4.45 27.46
C GLY A 482 -7.66 3.69 26.19
N GLN A 483 -8.87 3.88 25.69
CA GLN A 483 -9.33 3.39 24.40
C GLN A 483 -9.92 4.55 23.62
N PHE A 484 -9.87 4.46 22.29
CA PHE A 484 -10.52 5.45 21.44
C PHE A 484 -11.20 4.79 20.27
N ASN A 485 -12.27 5.43 19.80
CA ASN A 485 -13.01 5.02 18.62
C ASN A 485 -13.52 6.26 17.87
N GLY A 486 -13.79 6.12 16.57
CA GLY A 486 -14.32 7.24 15.80
C GLY A 486 -14.10 7.11 14.30
N ILE A 487 -14.10 8.27 13.64
CA ILE A 487 -13.84 8.41 12.21
C ILE A 487 -12.84 9.54 11.97
N ALA A 488 -11.97 9.35 10.97
CA ALA A 488 -11.03 10.36 10.53
C ALA A 488 -10.98 10.39 9.00
N THR A 489 -11.33 11.54 8.43
CA THR A 489 -11.33 11.81 6.98
C THR A 489 -10.58 13.11 6.71
N ASN A 490 -10.31 13.42 5.45
CA ASN A 490 -9.70 14.70 5.06
C ASN A 490 -10.55 15.95 5.39
N GLU A 491 -11.83 15.77 5.71
CA GLU A 491 -12.81 16.84 5.99
C GLU A 491 -13.17 16.92 7.47
N LEU A 492 -13.32 15.77 8.13
CA LEU A 492 -13.80 15.68 9.51
C LEU A 492 -13.04 14.61 10.29
N VAL A 493 -12.64 14.97 11.51
CA VAL A 493 -12.22 14.07 12.58
C VAL A 493 -13.32 14.09 13.64
N ASP A 494 -13.75 12.92 14.08
CA ASP A 494 -14.63 12.73 15.24
C ASP A 494 -14.15 11.46 15.97
N ILE A 495 -13.34 11.66 17.01
CA ILE A 495 -12.73 10.59 17.79
C ILE A 495 -13.12 10.78 19.24
N THR A 496 -13.71 9.76 19.85
CA THR A 496 -13.97 9.71 21.28
C THR A 496 -12.89 8.86 21.93
N ALA A 497 -12.24 9.39 22.96
CA ALA A 497 -11.18 8.74 23.70
C ALA A 497 -11.53 8.70 25.19
N ASP A 498 -11.64 7.49 25.73
CA ASP A 498 -11.80 7.24 27.15
C ASP A 498 -10.42 7.16 27.78
N ILE A 499 -10.17 8.01 28.77
CA ILE A 499 -8.87 8.17 29.43
C ILE A 499 -9.04 7.84 30.92
N ALA A 500 -8.20 6.93 31.39
CA ALA A 500 -8.03 6.60 32.80
C ALA A 500 -6.60 6.94 33.21
N ILE A 501 -6.46 7.75 34.25
CA ILE A 501 -5.18 8.09 34.87
C ILE A 501 -5.15 7.47 36.26
N SER A 502 -4.16 6.62 36.52
CA SER A 502 -3.94 6.00 37.84
C SER A 502 -2.67 6.54 38.50
N ASN A 503 -2.60 6.44 39.83
CA ASN A 503 -1.50 6.98 40.65
C ASN A 503 -1.25 8.48 40.40
N LEU A 504 -2.32 9.21 40.18
CA LEU A 504 -2.30 10.63 39.87
C LEU A 504 -1.82 11.43 41.08
N GLN A 505 -0.81 12.26 40.85
CA GLN A 505 -0.44 13.35 41.76
C GLN A 505 -0.36 14.63 40.94
N ALA A 506 -1.31 15.53 41.15
CA ALA A 506 -1.35 16.79 40.44
C ALA A 506 -1.61 17.96 41.39
N LYS A 507 -1.11 19.14 41.02
CA LYS A 507 -1.31 20.40 41.74
C LYS A 507 -1.89 21.44 40.79
N GLY A 508 -2.73 22.32 41.31
CA GLY A 508 -3.27 23.45 40.55
C GLY A 508 -2.19 24.50 40.27
N GLN A 509 -2.16 25.03 39.06
CA GLN A 509 -1.29 26.13 38.63
C GLN A 509 -2.13 27.24 38.00
N GLY A 510 -1.66 28.49 38.08
CA GLY A 510 -2.32 29.63 37.43
C GLY A 510 -3.75 29.83 37.93
N LYS A 511 -4.72 29.82 37.00
CA LYS A 511 -6.15 29.97 37.33
C LYS A 511 -6.82 28.69 37.84
N GLY A 512 -6.09 27.58 37.93
CA GLY A 512 -6.64 26.26 38.24
C GLY A 512 -7.51 25.71 37.10
N VAL A 513 -8.32 24.69 37.39
CA VAL A 513 -9.17 24.02 36.37
C VAL A 513 -10.65 24.09 36.73
N LEU A 514 -11.50 24.12 35.69
CA LEU A 514 -12.97 24.14 35.82
C LEU A 514 -13.51 25.27 36.72
N GLY A 515 -12.82 26.42 36.76
CA GLY A 515 -13.21 27.55 37.60
C GLY A 515 -12.85 27.41 39.08
N LEU A 516 -12.17 26.33 39.47
CA LEU A 516 -11.58 26.20 40.81
C LEU A 516 -10.24 26.95 40.82
N GLY A 517 -10.03 27.83 41.80
CA GLY A 517 -8.72 28.47 41.98
C GLY A 517 -7.59 27.46 42.20
N SER A 518 -6.33 27.86 41.99
CA SER A 518 -5.16 26.95 42.07
C SER A 518 -5.03 26.22 43.40
N LYS A 519 -5.35 26.87 44.53
CA LYS A 519 -5.34 26.26 45.87
C LYS A 519 -6.40 25.17 46.00
N THR A 520 -7.65 25.47 45.66
CA THR A 520 -8.77 24.53 45.69
C THR A 520 -8.57 23.37 44.71
N THR A 521 -7.99 23.66 43.55
CA THR A 521 -7.58 22.64 42.58
C THR A 521 -6.53 21.70 43.19
N SER A 522 -5.51 22.24 43.85
CA SER A 522 -4.47 21.42 44.49
C SER A 522 -5.03 20.54 45.62
N GLU A 523 -5.99 21.05 46.39
CA GLU A 523 -6.66 20.27 47.44
C GLU A 523 -7.50 19.13 46.84
N ALA A 524 -8.25 19.38 45.76
CA ALA A 524 -9.05 18.37 45.06
C ALA A 524 -8.16 17.25 44.47
N PHE A 525 -7.12 17.62 43.75
CA PHE A 525 -6.21 16.68 43.09
C PHE A 525 -5.21 16.02 44.04
N GLY A 526 -5.02 16.55 45.26
CA GLY A 526 -4.21 15.93 46.30
C GLY A 526 -4.82 14.65 46.88
N VAL A 527 -6.14 14.45 46.73
CA VAL A 527 -6.86 13.26 47.23
C VAL A 527 -7.33 12.34 46.08
N LEU A 528 -7.26 12.82 44.84
CA LEU A 528 -7.68 12.09 43.66
C LEU A 528 -6.53 11.21 43.13
N THR A 529 -6.56 9.91 43.44
CA THR A 529 -5.55 8.94 42.98
C THR A 529 -5.84 8.40 41.59
N ASP A 530 -7.11 8.31 41.22
CA ASP A 530 -7.59 7.81 39.94
C ASP A 530 -8.57 8.79 39.32
N LEU A 531 -8.40 9.08 38.03
CA LEU A 531 -9.25 9.99 37.27
C LEU A 531 -9.74 9.28 36.01
N LYS A 532 -11.06 9.30 35.75
CA LYS A 532 -11.65 8.80 34.51
C LYS A 532 -12.34 9.93 33.78
N THR A 533 -11.97 10.14 32.52
CA THR A 533 -12.54 11.20 31.69
C THR A 533 -12.64 10.76 30.25
N THR A 534 -13.66 11.25 29.57
CA THR A 534 -13.81 11.05 28.13
C THR A 534 -13.53 12.36 27.43
N ILE A 535 -12.64 12.32 26.44
CA ILE A 535 -12.29 13.43 25.57
C ILE A 535 -12.80 13.11 24.17
N ARG A 536 -13.59 14.01 23.60
CA ARG A 536 -14.03 13.93 22.21
C ARG A 536 -13.30 14.96 21.37
N ILE A 537 -12.63 14.50 20.33
CA ILE A 537 -11.85 15.30 19.39
C ILE A 537 -12.69 15.45 18.12
N VAL A 538 -13.22 16.64 17.87
CA VAL A 538 -14.15 16.91 16.75
C VAL A 538 -13.70 18.13 15.97
N GLY A 539 -13.76 18.05 14.64
CA GLY A 539 -13.55 19.19 13.76
C GLY A 539 -12.73 18.85 12.53
N PRO A 540 -12.31 19.86 11.74
CA PRO A 540 -11.45 19.62 10.60
C PRO A 540 -10.08 19.07 11.05
N PRO A 541 -9.44 18.15 10.30
CA PRO A 541 -8.15 17.57 10.68
C PRO A 541 -7.02 18.59 10.91
N SER A 542 -7.11 19.75 10.28
CA SER A 542 -6.14 20.83 10.45
C SER A 542 -6.32 21.59 11.76
N GLU A 543 -7.52 21.58 12.36
CA GLU A 543 -7.88 22.34 13.55
C GLU A 543 -8.93 21.57 14.39
N PRO A 544 -8.56 20.41 14.96
CA PRO A 544 -9.50 19.66 15.80
C PRO A 544 -9.79 20.41 17.10
N ARG A 545 -11.05 20.38 17.55
CA ARG A 545 -11.49 20.90 18.84
C ARG A 545 -11.56 19.77 19.86
N LEU A 546 -11.14 20.05 21.10
CA LEU A 546 -11.24 19.13 22.22
C LEU A 546 -12.50 19.46 23.03
N LEU A 547 -13.38 18.47 23.20
CA LEU A 547 -14.56 18.51 24.04
C LEU A 547 -14.33 17.57 25.21
N PHE A 548 -14.37 18.09 26.43
CA PHE A 548 -14.23 17.32 27.66
C PHE A 548 -15.61 17.02 28.23
N ASP A 549 -15.81 15.83 28.81
CA ASP A 549 -16.99 15.59 29.64
C ASP A 549 -16.86 16.33 30.98
N VAL A 550 -17.30 17.59 30.98
CA VAL A 550 -17.24 18.47 32.15
C VAL A 550 -18.14 17.94 33.27
N LYS A 551 -19.24 17.26 32.96
CA LYS A 551 -20.21 16.80 33.97
C LYS A 551 -19.60 15.70 34.82
N GLN A 552 -19.06 14.67 34.16
CA GLN A 552 -18.39 13.57 34.85
C GLN A 552 -17.17 14.05 35.63
N LEU A 553 -16.34 14.90 35.02
CA LEU A 553 -15.15 15.46 35.67
C LEU A 553 -15.51 16.32 36.90
N THR A 554 -16.58 17.11 36.81
CA THR A 554 -17.07 17.93 37.94
C THR A 554 -17.57 17.06 39.08
N ASP A 555 -18.26 15.96 38.79
CA ASP A 555 -18.79 15.07 39.83
C ASP A 555 -17.66 14.28 40.54
N GLU A 556 -16.63 13.86 39.81
CA GLU A 556 -15.42 13.28 40.41
C GLU A 556 -14.68 14.28 41.31
N LEU A 557 -14.51 15.52 40.85
CA LEU A 557 -13.87 16.58 41.63
C LEU A 557 -14.69 16.99 42.86
N LYS A 558 -16.02 17.04 42.78
CA LYS A 558 -16.90 17.28 43.94
C LYS A 558 -16.71 16.20 45.01
N LYS A 559 -16.69 14.93 44.61
CA LYS A 559 -16.45 13.82 45.55
C LYS A 559 -15.06 13.92 46.19
N ALA A 560 -14.04 14.24 45.40
CA ALA A 560 -12.68 14.44 45.89
C ALA A 560 -12.58 15.63 46.87
N LEU A 561 -13.23 16.76 46.56
CA LEU A 561 -13.29 17.93 47.44
C LEU A 561 -14.04 17.66 48.75
N VAL A 562 -15.16 16.93 48.71
CA VAL A 562 -15.88 16.52 49.93
C VAL A 562 -15.01 15.63 50.80
N LYS A 563 -14.24 14.71 50.19
CA LYS A 563 -13.30 13.85 50.91
C LYS A 563 -12.13 14.66 51.49
N ALA A 564 -11.50 15.52 50.69
CA ALA A 564 -10.43 16.41 51.12
C ALA A 564 -10.88 17.35 52.26
N GLY A 565 -12.11 17.87 52.18
CA GLY A 565 -12.71 18.70 53.22
C GLY A 565 -12.92 17.93 54.53
N LYS A 566 -13.40 16.69 54.47
CA LYS A 566 -13.51 15.82 55.65
C LYS A 566 -12.15 15.53 56.27
N ASP A 567 -11.15 15.17 55.45
CA ASP A 567 -9.80 14.85 55.91
C ASP A 567 -9.10 16.08 56.52
N ARG A 568 -9.33 17.28 55.95
CA ARG A 568 -8.84 18.53 56.51
C ARG A 568 -9.52 18.88 57.82
N LEU A 569 -10.82 18.69 57.92
CA LEU A 569 -11.56 18.96 59.16
C LEU A 569 -11.11 18.01 60.27
N ILE A 570 -10.87 16.74 59.96
CA ILE A 570 -10.27 15.77 60.88
C ILE A 570 -8.86 16.23 61.29
N LYS A 571 -7.99 16.61 60.35
CA LYS A 571 -6.64 17.12 60.66
C LYS A 571 -6.63 18.39 61.49
N GLU A 572 -7.50 19.36 61.20
CA GLU A 572 -7.58 20.61 61.96
C GLU A 572 -8.14 20.38 63.35
N ILE A 573 -9.09 19.44 63.49
CA ILE A 573 -9.58 18.98 64.80
C ILE A 573 -8.43 18.30 65.55
N ASP A 574 -7.65 17.41 64.92
CA ASP A 574 -6.49 16.75 65.53
C ASP A 574 -5.36 17.74 65.88
N ASP A 575 -5.07 18.72 65.03
CA ASP A 575 -4.06 19.77 65.28
C ASP A 575 -4.51 20.75 66.36
N GLN A 576 -5.80 21.11 66.41
CA GLN A 576 -6.34 21.96 67.47
C GLN A 576 -6.48 21.19 68.78
N LEU A 577 -6.86 19.91 68.76
CA LEU A 577 -6.80 19.03 69.92
C LEU A 577 -5.37 18.87 70.39
N GLY A 578 -4.41 18.62 69.49
CA GLY A 578 -2.99 18.52 69.80
C GLY A 578 -2.42 19.80 70.40
N LYS A 579 -2.73 20.97 69.82
CA LYS A 579 -2.31 22.28 70.37
C LYS A 579 -3.02 22.64 71.68
N GLN A 580 -4.27 22.22 71.89
CA GLN A 580 -4.98 22.43 73.15
C GLN A 580 -4.56 21.44 74.25
N LEU A 581 -4.15 20.22 73.88
CA LEU A 581 -3.59 19.20 74.77
C LEU A 581 -2.14 19.54 75.19
N ASP A 582 -1.33 20.10 74.29
CA ASP A 582 0.03 20.58 74.64
C ASP A 582 0.00 21.92 75.42
N GLY A 583 -1.03 22.75 75.22
CA GLY A 583 -1.16 24.05 75.87
C GLY A 583 -1.81 24.03 77.26
N LYS A 584 -2.60 22.99 77.58
CA LYS A 584 -3.21 22.79 78.90
C LYS A 584 -3.35 21.29 79.15
N VAL A 585 -2.79 20.82 80.27
CA VAL A 585 -2.88 19.47 80.85
C VAL A 585 -1.62 18.61 80.61
N GLY A 586 -0.63 18.83 81.47
CA GLY A 586 0.23 17.73 81.91
C GLY A 586 -0.57 16.73 82.74
N ASP A 587 -0.25 15.45 82.56
CA ASP A 587 -0.67 14.25 83.31
C ASP A 587 -1.74 14.47 84.39
N LYS A 588 -3.02 14.36 83.98
CA LYS A 588 -4.15 13.79 84.75
C LYS A 588 -5.46 14.02 83.98
N VAL A 589 -5.79 13.08 83.10
CA VAL A 589 -7.16 12.94 82.57
C VAL A 589 -7.71 11.57 83.01
N PRO A 590 -8.80 11.52 83.79
CA PRO A 590 -9.45 10.26 84.19
C PRO A 590 -9.95 9.47 82.98
N ASP A 591 -9.87 8.14 83.04
CA ASP A 591 -10.14 7.24 81.91
C ASP A 591 -11.58 7.31 81.37
N GLU A 592 -12.51 7.87 82.13
CA GLU A 592 -13.91 8.12 81.72
C GLU A 592 -14.04 9.21 80.65
N ILE A 593 -13.12 10.19 80.61
CA ILE A 593 -13.14 11.27 79.60
C ILE A 593 -12.49 10.81 78.29
N LYS A 594 -11.52 9.88 78.35
CA LYS A 594 -10.90 9.27 77.17
C LYS A 594 -11.90 8.43 76.35
N ASP A 595 -12.93 7.89 76.98
CA ASP A 595 -13.93 7.06 76.31
C ASP A 595 -15.03 7.87 75.59
N ILE A 596 -15.20 9.14 75.98
CA ILE A 596 -16.09 10.11 75.32
C ILE A 596 -15.39 10.80 74.14
N LEU A 597 -14.07 10.95 74.19
CA LEU A 597 -13.24 11.59 73.16
C LEU A 597 -12.87 10.67 71.97
N LYS A 598 -13.39 9.44 71.92
CA LYS A 598 -13.17 8.55 70.77
C LYS A 598 -13.84 9.13 69.51
N PRO A 599 -13.12 9.24 68.38
CA PRO A 599 -13.59 9.96 67.18
C PRO A 599 -14.93 9.45 66.63
N LYS A 600 -15.28 8.18 66.86
CA LYS A 600 -16.57 7.60 66.46
C LYS A 600 -17.80 8.29 67.08
N LYS A 601 -17.77 8.70 68.35
CA LYS A 601 -18.95 9.30 69.03
C LYS A 601 -19.15 10.78 68.68
N ILE A 602 -18.06 11.50 68.44
CA ILE A 602 -18.09 12.90 67.98
C ILE A 602 -18.63 12.97 66.54
N ILE A 603 -18.25 12.01 65.69
CA ILE A 603 -18.78 11.88 64.32
C ILE A 603 -20.29 11.55 64.33
N GLU A 604 -20.79 10.73 65.26
CA GLU A 604 -22.23 10.47 65.41
C GLU A 604 -23.03 11.69 65.89
N GLY A 605 -22.49 12.46 66.84
CA GLY A 605 -23.11 13.70 67.32
C GLY A 605 -23.24 14.79 66.24
N LEU A 606 -22.21 14.94 65.40
CA LEU A 606 -22.22 15.88 64.27
C LEU A 606 -23.16 15.45 63.14
N LYS A 607 -23.37 14.14 62.96
CA LYS A 607 -24.30 13.58 61.96
C LYS A 607 -25.77 13.89 62.32
N GLY A 608 -26.08 13.99 63.61
CA GLY A 608 -27.39 14.42 64.11
C GLY A 608 -27.67 15.91 63.93
N LEU A 609 -26.64 16.76 63.98
CA LEU A 609 -26.77 18.22 63.85
C LEU A 609 -26.93 18.69 62.39
N LEU A 610 -26.52 17.86 61.41
CA LEU A 610 -26.53 18.16 59.97
C LEU A 610 -27.68 17.49 59.20
N GLY A 611 -28.74 17.06 59.90
CA GLY A 611 -30.01 16.66 59.26
C GLY A 611 -29.98 15.31 58.53
N GLY A 612 -29.16 14.35 58.96
CA GLY A 612 -29.23 12.98 58.45
C GLY A 612 -30.51 12.27 58.93
N LYS A 613 -31.45 12.01 58.02
CA LYS A 613 -32.61 11.15 58.28
C LYS A 613 -32.14 9.77 58.79
N LYS A 614 -32.71 9.34 59.92
CA LYS A 614 -32.69 7.93 60.35
C LYS A 614 -33.59 7.13 59.41
N ASP A 615 -33.04 6.07 58.84
CA ASP A 615 -33.85 4.97 58.31
C ASP A 615 -34.39 4.18 59.52
N GLU A 616 -35.72 4.22 59.70
CA GLU A 616 -36.45 3.36 60.62
C GLU A 616 -37.41 2.46 59.82
N GLY A 617 -37.39 1.16 60.15
CA GLY A 617 -38.41 0.17 59.81
C GLY A 617 -38.10 -0.64 58.54
N ASP A 618 -38.17 -1.97 58.52
CA ASP A 618 -38.79 -2.89 59.47
C ASP A 618 -38.26 -4.32 59.25
N LYS A 619 -38.22 -5.08 60.35
CA LYS A 619 -38.04 -6.54 60.56
C LYS A 619 -37.47 -7.44 59.46
#